data_AF-A0A2L0EH94-F1
#
_entry.id   AF-A0A2L0EH94-F1
#
_cell.length_a   1.000
_cell.length_b   1.000
_cell.length_c   1.000
_cell.angle_alpha   90.00
_cell.angle_beta   90.00
_cell.angle_gamma   90.00
#
_symmetry.space_group_name_H-M   'P 1'
#
loop_
_entity.id
_entity.type
_entity.pdbx_description
1 polymer ?
#
loop_
_entity_poly.entity_id
_entity_poly.type
_entity_poly.pdbx_seq_one_letter_code
_entity_poly.pdbx_strand_id
1 'polypeptide(L)'
;MHAEPLTAAKLFERYFAPHYPADALADLASARAKDANPAGNPSILAQIEHAAAVFARLAPEAFGLPDLELDLSDASVHRLGAALTRERRDAWLAPGAGATGASPEQGAGAPPMLVTLVTHGALYVGACVVKNHGGKWQVRRPLWESLVRLESMAGTGDLAIFQWWLKALGDEEIGRGRLADRYRTHVEVPTFDAARLPVIAPDDRRIPRLAKVRYDTLYKHLRAHLPELKTVGEDFPSPERFEEMAFKSMEFVLLGGGRMLLLHGATAEGVHLFWLDARGFVKSAYYPADSFPAHVVQVDGQKIRVIVPVRGETQAHEMLWWGA
;
A
#
# COMPACT_ATOMS: atom_id res chain seq x y z
N MET A 1 -20.58 13.24 26.31
CA MET A 1 -21.19 12.79 25.04
C MET A 1 -20.06 12.38 24.13
N HIS A 2 -19.98 11.12 23.71
CA HIS A 2 -19.01 10.72 22.70
C HIS A 2 -19.43 11.34 21.36
N ALA A 3 -18.56 12.12 20.74
CA ALA A 3 -18.78 12.62 19.40
C ALA A 3 -18.97 11.42 18.45
N GLU A 4 -19.90 11.54 17.52
CA GLU A 4 -20.17 10.48 16.56
C GLU A 4 -18.92 10.21 15.69
N PRO A 5 -18.55 8.93 15.43
CA PRO A 5 -17.36 8.62 14.65
C PRO A 5 -17.40 9.26 13.26
N LEU A 6 -16.29 9.87 12.87
CA LEU A 6 -16.10 10.49 11.57
C LEU A 6 -15.61 9.45 10.56
N THR A 7 -16.56 8.81 9.88
CA THR A 7 -16.31 7.80 8.84
C THR A 7 -15.97 8.46 7.49
N ALA A 8 -15.41 7.68 6.55
CA ALA A 8 -15.16 8.15 5.18
C ALA A 8 -16.43 8.67 4.49
N ALA A 9 -17.57 7.99 4.69
CA ALA A 9 -18.86 8.41 4.15
C ALA A 9 -19.31 9.77 4.73
N LYS A 10 -19.15 9.97 6.04
CA LYS A 10 -19.49 11.26 6.67
C LYS A 10 -18.54 12.37 6.28
N LEU A 11 -17.25 12.07 6.11
CA LEU A 11 -16.30 13.04 5.55
C LEU A 11 -16.77 13.50 4.17
N PHE A 12 -17.13 12.55 3.29
CA PHE A 12 -17.67 12.83 1.98
C PHE A 12 -18.94 13.70 2.05
N GLU A 13 -19.98 13.22 2.73
CA GLU A 13 -21.29 13.88 2.81
C GLU A 13 -21.20 15.29 3.37
N ARG A 14 -20.40 15.48 4.43
CA ARG A 14 -20.33 16.75 5.15
C ARG A 14 -19.45 17.78 4.47
N TYR A 15 -18.31 17.36 3.89
CA TYR A 15 -17.27 18.30 3.46
C TYR A 15 -17.00 18.29 1.96
N PHE A 16 -17.35 17.22 1.23
CA PHE A 16 -17.06 17.14 -0.20
C PHE A 16 -18.31 17.25 -1.05
N ALA A 17 -19.41 16.57 -0.68
CA ALA A 17 -20.67 16.60 -1.41
C ALA A 17 -21.20 18.02 -1.71
N PRO A 18 -21.08 19.03 -0.81
CA PRO A 18 -21.48 20.41 -1.11
C PRO A 18 -20.72 21.07 -2.27
N HIS A 19 -19.54 20.54 -2.63
CA HIS A 19 -18.71 21.03 -3.73
C HIS A 19 -18.87 20.21 -5.03
N TYR A 20 -19.80 19.26 -5.06
CA TYR A 20 -20.10 18.51 -6.28
C TYR A 20 -21.02 19.34 -7.16
N PRO A 21 -20.87 19.25 -8.49
CA PRO A 21 -21.89 19.74 -9.40
C PRO A 21 -23.26 19.11 -9.08
N ALA A 22 -24.33 19.90 -9.11
CA ALA A 22 -25.66 19.44 -8.69
C ALA A 22 -26.15 18.23 -9.51
N ASP A 23 -25.84 18.21 -10.80
CA ASP A 23 -26.12 17.09 -11.71
C ASP A 23 -25.34 15.83 -11.35
N ALA A 24 -24.06 15.98 -10.97
CA ALA A 24 -23.24 14.85 -10.54
C ALA A 24 -23.67 14.30 -9.18
N LEU A 25 -24.12 15.14 -8.25
CA LEU A 25 -24.59 14.72 -6.94
C LEU A 25 -25.93 13.98 -7.00
N ALA A 26 -26.81 14.38 -7.92
CA ALA A 26 -28.10 13.73 -8.15
C ALA A 26 -27.97 12.28 -8.65
N ASP A 27 -26.91 11.96 -9.41
CA ASP A 27 -26.58 10.62 -9.87
C ASP A 27 -25.06 10.37 -9.84
N LEU A 28 -24.54 10.12 -8.63
CA LEU A 28 -23.12 9.86 -8.41
C LEU A 28 -22.63 8.62 -9.14
N ALA A 29 -23.48 7.60 -9.33
CA ALA A 29 -23.08 6.36 -9.98
C ALA A 29 -22.78 6.61 -11.47
N SER A 30 -23.67 7.32 -12.16
CA SER A 30 -23.48 7.71 -13.56
C SER A 30 -22.29 8.67 -13.72
N ALA A 31 -22.18 9.67 -12.83
CA ALA A 31 -21.05 10.61 -12.85
C ALA A 31 -19.69 9.90 -12.68
N ARG A 32 -19.62 8.91 -11.78
CA ARG A 32 -18.41 8.09 -11.55
C ARG A 32 -18.15 7.06 -12.64
N ALA A 33 -19.14 6.71 -13.48
CA ALA A 33 -18.97 5.79 -14.59
C ALA A 33 -18.47 6.49 -15.87
N LYS A 34 -18.75 7.79 -16.05
CA LYS A 34 -18.40 8.56 -17.26
C LYS A 34 -17.00 9.19 -17.20
N ASP A 35 -16.18 8.96 -18.23
CA ASP A 35 -14.93 9.71 -18.42
C ASP A 35 -15.28 11.13 -18.92
N ALA A 36 -14.80 12.13 -18.19
CA ALA A 36 -14.98 13.55 -18.51
C ALA A 36 -13.96 14.06 -19.54
N ASN A 37 -12.93 13.27 -19.87
CA ASN A 37 -11.94 13.58 -20.89
C ASN A 37 -11.76 12.42 -21.91
N PRO A 38 -12.83 11.94 -22.56
CA PRO A 38 -12.76 10.75 -23.40
C PRO A 38 -11.87 10.93 -24.65
N ALA A 39 -11.64 12.17 -25.08
CA ALA A 39 -10.76 12.51 -26.20
C ALA A 39 -9.28 12.69 -25.78
N GLY A 40 -8.96 12.56 -24.48
CA GLY A 40 -7.59 12.70 -23.99
C GLY A 40 -7.02 14.10 -24.17
N ASN A 41 -7.81 15.15 -23.94
CA ASN A 41 -7.36 16.54 -24.05
C ASN A 41 -6.15 16.78 -23.13
N PRO A 42 -4.96 17.11 -23.69
CA PRO A 42 -3.73 17.26 -22.91
C PRO A 42 -3.77 18.45 -21.96
N SER A 43 -4.60 19.48 -22.22
CA SER A 43 -4.69 20.64 -21.32
C SER A 43 -5.29 20.27 -19.95
N ILE A 44 -6.24 19.33 -19.91
CA ILE A 44 -6.83 18.83 -18.66
C ILE A 44 -5.79 18.02 -17.88
N LEU A 45 -5.00 17.20 -18.56
CA LEU A 45 -3.94 16.43 -17.91
C LEU A 45 -2.84 17.35 -17.36
N ALA A 46 -2.46 18.38 -18.12
CA ALA A 46 -1.52 19.40 -17.66
C ALA A 46 -2.04 20.17 -16.41
N GLN A 47 -3.36 20.38 -16.30
CA GLN A 47 -3.95 20.97 -15.09
C GLN A 47 -3.83 20.04 -13.87
N ILE A 48 -4.00 18.72 -14.06
CA ILE A 48 -3.78 17.73 -12.98
C ILE A 48 -2.32 17.77 -12.52
N GLU A 49 -1.37 17.75 -13.46
CA GLU A 49 0.07 17.81 -13.16
C GLU A 49 0.44 19.11 -12.44
N HIS A 50 -0.12 20.24 -12.89
CA HIS A 50 0.08 21.53 -12.24
C HIS A 50 -0.47 21.52 -10.81
N ALA A 51 -1.68 21.01 -10.58
CA ALA A 51 -2.27 20.90 -9.26
C ALA A 51 -1.44 20.01 -8.32
N ALA A 52 -0.91 18.89 -8.83
CA ALA A 52 0.00 18.02 -8.09
C ALA A 52 1.31 18.74 -7.70
N ALA A 53 1.91 19.51 -8.62
CA ALA A 53 3.12 20.27 -8.34
C ALA A 53 2.88 21.39 -7.31
N VAL A 54 1.74 22.08 -7.39
CA VAL A 54 1.34 23.09 -6.40
C VAL A 54 1.14 22.45 -5.03
N PHE A 55 0.48 21.28 -4.96
CA PHE A 55 0.34 20.54 -3.71
C PHE A 55 1.69 20.19 -3.10
N ALA A 56 2.59 19.62 -3.88
CA ALA A 56 3.94 19.23 -3.42
C ALA A 56 4.68 20.40 -2.76
N ARG A 57 4.57 21.60 -3.34
CA ARG A 57 5.19 22.81 -2.82
C ARG A 57 4.55 23.34 -1.54
N LEU A 58 3.22 23.25 -1.41
CA LEU A 58 2.47 23.85 -0.30
C LEU A 58 2.23 22.87 0.87
N ALA A 59 2.36 21.57 0.63
CA ALA A 59 2.14 20.54 1.64
C ALA A 59 3.04 20.67 2.89
N PRO A 60 4.34 21.00 2.81
CA PRO A 60 5.18 21.14 4.01
C PRO A 60 4.59 22.14 5.03
N GLU A 61 4.16 23.31 4.54
CA GLU A 61 3.52 24.33 5.36
C GLU A 61 2.16 23.85 5.88
N ALA A 62 1.31 23.31 5.00
CA ALA A 62 -0.03 22.88 5.37
C ALA A 62 -0.05 21.72 6.38
N PHE A 63 0.97 20.88 6.38
CA PHE A 63 1.15 19.78 7.33
C PHE A 63 1.92 20.18 8.59
N GLY A 64 2.50 21.40 8.64
CA GLY A 64 3.39 21.83 9.70
C GLY A 64 4.66 20.99 9.79
N LEU A 65 5.17 20.52 8.63
CA LEU A 65 6.32 19.64 8.49
C LEU A 65 7.28 20.24 7.45
N PRO A 66 8.22 21.12 7.85
CA PRO A 66 9.12 21.80 6.91
C PRO A 66 10.00 20.81 6.12
N ASP A 67 10.32 19.66 6.70
CA ASP A 67 11.14 18.61 6.07
C ASP A 67 10.32 17.58 5.28
N LEU A 68 9.02 17.85 5.04
CA LEU A 68 8.17 16.96 4.24
C LEU A 68 8.51 17.10 2.74
N GLU A 69 9.42 16.26 2.27
CA GLU A 69 9.81 16.28 0.85
C GLU A 69 8.82 15.52 -0.03
N LEU A 70 8.18 16.23 -0.97
CA LEU A 70 7.26 15.68 -1.96
C LEU A 70 7.82 15.88 -3.39
N ASP A 71 8.48 14.86 -3.92
CA ASP A 71 9.23 14.85 -5.19
C ASP A 71 8.58 14.01 -6.32
N LEU A 72 7.30 13.64 -6.13
CA LEU A 72 6.53 12.73 -6.98
C LEU A 72 7.08 11.29 -7.05
N SER A 73 7.94 10.87 -6.12
CA SER A 73 8.36 9.46 -5.98
C SER A 73 7.36 8.62 -5.18
N ASP A 74 7.53 7.30 -5.20
CA ASP A 74 6.79 6.39 -4.32
C ASP A 74 7.04 6.72 -2.84
N ALA A 75 8.30 7.04 -2.49
CA ALA A 75 8.70 7.43 -1.14
C ALA A 75 7.95 8.69 -0.66
N SER A 76 7.59 9.60 -1.56
CA SER A 76 6.75 10.75 -1.22
C SER A 76 5.35 10.34 -0.76
N VAL A 77 4.75 9.31 -1.36
CA VAL A 77 3.42 8.81 -0.93
C VAL A 77 3.51 8.15 0.44
N HIS A 78 4.60 7.44 0.73
CA HIS A 78 4.87 6.87 2.04
C HIS A 78 5.02 7.95 3.12
N ARG A 79 5.84 8.99 2.86
CA ARG A 79 5.98 10.15 3.75
C ARG A 79 4.64 10.87 3.98
N LEU A 80 3.88 11.07 2.91
CA LEU A 80 2.56 11.69 2.98
C LEU A 80 1.57 10.86 3.80
N GLY A 81 1.52 9.55 3.60
CA GLY A 81 0.68 8.64 4.36
C GLY A 81 1.03 8.61 5.85
N ALA A 82 2.32 8.66 6.19
CA ALA A 82 2.78 8.76 7.58
C ALA A 82 2.43 10.11 8.23
N ALA A 83 2.35 11.19 7.43
CA ALA A 83 2.00 12.51 7.92
C ALA A 83 0.50 12.66 8.25
N LEU A 84 -0.37 11.73 7.82
CA LEU A 84 -1.80 11.76 8.13
C LEU A 84 -2.08 11.31 9.56
N THR A 85 -2.27 12.28 10.45
CA THR A 85 -2.63 12.04 11.85
C THR A 85 -3.98 12.67 12.21
N ARG A 86 -4.57 12.20 13.31
CA ARG A 86 -5.86 12.68 13.81
C ARG A 86 -5.77 14.16 14.16
N GLU A 87 -4.69 14.56 14.83
CA GLU A 87 -4.44 15.93 15.27
C GLU A 87 -4.42 16.89 14.07
N ARG A 88 -3.70 16.52 12.99
CA ARG A 88 -3.64 17.34 11.77
C ARG A 88 -4.99 17.41 11.06
N ARG A 89 -5.68 16.27 10.91
CA ARG A 89 -7.02 16.23 10.30
C ARG A 89 -7.99 17.15 11.05
N ASP A 90 -8.02 17.05 12.38
CA ASP A 90 -8.92 17.82 13.22
C ASP A 90 -8.56 19.32 13.17
N ALA A 91 -7.28 19.67 13.07
CA ALA A 91 -6.83 21.04 12.82
C ALA A 91 -7.30 21.58 11.45
N TRP A 92 -7.22 20.78 10.38
CA TRP A 92 -7.70 21.18 9.05
C TRP A 92 -9.22 21.31 8.93
N LEU A 93 -9.95 20.67 9.85
CA LEU A 93 -11.40 20.78 9.99
C LEU A 93 -11.83 21.99 10.83
N ALA A 94 -10.91 22.59 11.60
CA ALA A 94 -11.21 23.73 12.44
C ALA A 94 -11.59 24.96 11.60
N PRO A 95 -12.60 25.74 12.02
CA PRO A 95 -12.95 26.99 11.35
C PRO A 95 -11.73 27.92 11.23
N GLY A 96 -11.48 28.46 10.04
CA GLY A 96 -10.37 29.39 9.79
C GLY A 96 -9.03 28.75 9.43
N ALA A 97 -8.91 27.42 9.45
CA ALA A 97 -7.66 26.71 9.14
C ALA A 97 -7.13 26.89 7.69
N GLY A 98 -7.91 27.51 6.79
CA GLY A 98 -7.52 27.81 5.40
C GLY A 98 -7.47 29.31 5.08
N ALA A 99 -7.58 30.20 6.07
CA ALA A 99 -7.73 31.65 5.87
C ALA A 99 -6.41 32.44 5.99
N THR A 100 -5.27 31.86 5.63
CA THR A 100 -4.01 32.62 5.55
C THR A 100 -3.99 33.45 4.25
N GLY A 101 -4.55 34.66 4.31
CA GLY A 101 -4.46 35.67 3.25
C GLY A 101 -5.78 36.12 2.61
N ALA A 102 -6.93 35.59 3.04
CA ALA A 102 -8.25 36.06 2.60
C ALA A 102 -8.79 37.12 3.56
N SER A 103 -9.26 38.26 3.04
CA SER A 103 -9.90 39.30 3.84
C SER A 103 -11.07 38.73 4.66
N PRO A 104 -11.35 39.24 5.88
CA PRO A 104 -12.37 38.69 6.77
C PRO A 104 -13.79 38.60 6.16
N GLU A 105 -14.07 39.31 5.07
CA GLU A 105 -15.32 39.22 4.31
C GLU A 105 -15.42 37.98 3.40
N GLN A 106 -14.31 37.29 3.10
CA GLN A 106 -14.24 36.07 2.28
C GLN A 106 -14.25 34.77 3.11
N GLY A 107 -14.17 34.86 4.44
CA GLY A 107 -14.08 33.70 5.35
C GLY A 107 -15.42 33.00 5.65
N ALA A 108 -16.55 33.64 5.36
CA ALA A 108 -17.87 33.07 5.57
C ALA A 108 -18.27 32.21 4.34
N GLY A 109 -17.86 30.94 4.33
CA GLY A 109 -18.24 29.97 3.29
C GLY A 109 -17.08 29.30 2.56
N ALA A 110 -15.83 29.65 2.87
CA ALA A 110 -14.67 28.92 2.37
C ALA A 110 -14.67 27.48 2.94
N PRO A 111 -14.37 26.47 2.11
CA PRO A 111 -14.29 25.10 2.60
C PRO A 111 -13.18 24.94 3.64
N PRO A 112 -13.30 24.00 4.59
CA PRO A 112 -12.20 23.66 5.47
C PRO A 112 -10.94 23.30 4.69
N MET A 113 -9.76 23.55 5.25
CA MET A 113 -8.47 23.23 4.65
C MET A 113 -8.37 21.75 4.22
N LEU A 114 -9.08 20.88 4.95
CA LEU A 114 -9.20 19.45 4.62
C LEU A 114 -9.63 19.22 3.16
N VAL A 115 -10.58 20.01 2.65
CA VAL A 115 -11.10 19.85 1.28
C VAL A 115 -9.99 20.14 0.28
N THR A 116 -9.27 21.25 0.44
CA THR A 116 -8.14 21.61 -0.41
C THR A 116 -7.06 20.52 -0.40
N LEU A 117 -6.70 20.03 0.79
CA LEU A 117 -5.66 19.02 0.96
C LEU A 117 -6.03 17.68 0.32
N VAL A 118 -7.25 17.20 0.53
CA VAL A 118 -7.69 15.92 -0.03
C VAL A 118 -7.86 16.01 -1.54
N THR A 119 -8.45 17.09 -2.05
CA THR A 119 -8.69 17.24 -3.50
C THR A 119 -7.38 17.30 -4.28
N HIS A 120 -6.40 18.06 -3.82
CA HIS A 120 -5.10 18.18 -4.49
C HIS A 120 -4.16 17.00 -4.15
N GLY A 121 -4.24 16.48 -2.93
CA GLY A 121 -3.49 15.30 -2.50
C GLY A 121 -3.88 14.03 -3.27
N ALA A 122 -5.15 13.89 -3.64
CA ALA A 122 -5.60 12.80 -4.51
C ALA A 122 -4.98 12.90 -5.90
N LEU A 123 -4.93 14.11 -6.48
CA LEU A 123 -4.27 14.37 -7.77
C LEU A 123 -2.76 14.12 -7.69
N TYR A 124 -2.11 14.54 -6.59
CA TYR A 124 -0.68 14.29 -6.36
C TYR A 124 -0.36 12.80 -6.29
N VAL A 125 -1.08 12.02 -5.47
CA VAL A 125 -0.84 10.58 -5.35
C VAL A 125 -1.11 9.87 -6.69
N GLY A 126 -2.16 10.25 -7.42
CA GLY A 126 -2.40 9.71 -8.75
C GLY A 126 -1.29 10.09 -9.76
N ALA A 127 -0.73 11.31 -9.66
CA ALA A 127 0.40 11.73 -10.49
C ALA A 127 1.67 10.90 -10.20
N CYS A 128 1.92 10.51 -8.94
CA CYS A 128 3.00 9.55 -8.62
C CYS A 128 2.79 8.21 -9.35
N VAL A 129 1.56 7.67 -9.37
CA VAL A 129 1.25 6.43 -10.10
C VAL A 129 1.52 6.58 -11.60
N VAL A 130 1.00 7.65 -12.21
CA VAL A 130 1.19 7.89 -13.65
C VAL A 130 2.66 8.04 -14.01
N LYS A 131 3.41 8.83 -13.22
CA LYS A 131 4.82 9.13 -13.46
C LYS A 131 5.72 7.91 -13.30
N ASN A 132 5.54 7.12 -12.25
CA ASN A 132 6.48 6.06 -11.88
C ASN A 132 6.07 4.68 -12.41
N HIS A 133 4.76 4.47 -12.66
CA HIS A 133 4.19 3.15 -12.93
C HIS A 133 3.39 3.06 -14.24
N GLY A 134 3.39 4.14 -15.04
CA GLY A 134 2.74 4.14 -16.36
C GLY A 134 1.21 4.09 -16.32
N GLY A 135 0.60 4.47 -15.19
CA GLY A 135 -0.85 4.60 -15.06
C GLY A 135 -1.45 5.61 -16.05
N LYS A 136 -2.74 5.47 -16.34
CA LYS A 136 -3.48 6.38 -17.23
C LYS A 136 -4.64 7.02 -16.48
N TRP A 137 -4.75 8.34 -16.55
CA TRP A 137 -5.88 9.06 -15.97
C TRP A 137 -7.20 8.68 -16.66
N GLN A 138 -8.22 8.40 -15.86
CA GLN A 138 -9.62 8.44 -16.27
C GLN A 138 -10.24 9.64 -15.58
N VAL A 139 -10.42 10.71 -16.34
CA VAL A 139 -10.79 12.00 -15.77
C VAL A 139 -12.24 11.94 -15.34
N ARG A 140 -12.54 12.39 -14.12
CA ARG A 140 -13.92 12.51 -13.63
C ARG A 140 -14.28 13.97 -13.40
N ARG A 141 -15.57 14.22 -13.18
CA ARG A 141 -16.11 15.50 -12.75
C ARG A 141 -16.83 15.29 -11.41
N PRO A 142 -16.32 15.85 -10.30
CA PRO A 142 -15.17 16.76 -10.19
C PRO A 142 -13.80 16.08 -10.41
N LEU A 143 -12.78 16.88 -10.74
CA LEU A 143 -11.44 16.41 -11.16
C LEU A 143 -10.75 15.52 -10.11
N TRP A 144 -10.94 15.79 -8.83
CA TRP A 144 -10.33 14.99 -7.75
C TRP A 144 -10.89 13.58 -7.63
N GLU A 145 -12.07 13.28 -8.19
CA GLU A 145 -12.60 11.89 -8.30
C GLU A 145 -11.97 11.11 -9.46
N SER A 146 -11.03 11.70 -10.19
CA SER A 146 -10.35 11.01 -11.29
C SER A 146 -9.69 9.72 -10.81
N LEU A 147 -9.84 8.67 -11.61
CA LEU A 147 -9.22 7.38 -11.34
C LEU A 147 -7.88 7.31 -12.09
N VAL A 148 -6.99 6.47 -11.61
CA VAL A 148 -5.81 6.05 -12.40
C VAL A 148 -6.00 4.60 -12.78
N ARG A 149 -6.17 4.33 -14.08
CA ARG A 149 -6.13 2.96 -14.60
C ARG A 149 -4.69 2.49 -14.63
N LEU A 150 -4.41 1.39 -13.95
CA LEU A 150 -3.11 0.75 -13.90
C LEU A 150 -3.21 -0.65 -14.50
N GLU A 151 -2.31 -0.95 -15.43
CA GLU A 151 -2.17 -2.26 -16.06
C GLU A 151 -0.83 -2.86 -15.63
N SER A 152 -0.85 -4.11 -15.19
CA SER A 152 0.33 -4.82 -14.71
C SER A 152 0.20 -6.32 -14.94
N MET A 153 1.23 -7.08 -14.59
CA MET A 153 1.19 -8.55 -14.62
C MET A 153 0.14 -9.13 -13.65
N ALA A 154 -0.22 -8.39 -12.60
CA ALA A 154 -1.28 -8.78 -11.67
C ALA A 154 -2.70 -8.55 -12.23
N GLY A 155 -2.82 -7.87 -13.38
CA GLY A 155 -4.07 -7.50 -14.02
C GLY A 155 -4.25 -6.00 -14.16
N THR A 156 -5.50 -5.59 -14.43
CA THR A 156 -5.90 -4.19 -14.63
C THR A 156 -6.79 -3.74 -13.47
N GLY A 157 -6.52 -2.56 -12.93
CA GLY A 157 -7.32 -1.96 -11.87
C GLY A 157 -7.51 -0.45 -12.05
N ASP A 158 -8.69 0.05 -11.66
CA ASP A 158 -8.98 1.48 -11.61
C ASP A 158 -8.81 1.97 -10.16
N LEU A 159 -7.79 2.80 -9.92
CA LEU A 159 -7.40 3.25 -8.59
C LEU A 159 -8.21 4.50 -8.18
N ALA A 160 -9.10 4.32 -7.21
CA ALA A 160 -9.92 5.40 -6.65
C ALA A 160 -9.17 6.16 -5.53
N ILE A 161 -8.14 6.92 -5.90
CA ILE A 161 -7.22 7.59 -4.98
C ILE A 161 -7.93 8.53 -3.98
N PHE A 162 -8.95 9.27 -4.43
CA PHE A 162 -9.77 10.10 -3.55
C PHE A 162 -10.45 9.28 -2.44
N GLN A 163 -10.96 8.10 -2.76
CA GLN A 163 -11.56 7.21 -1.77
C GLN A 163 -10.51 6.65 -0.80
N TRP A 164 -9.27 6.45 -1.25
CA TRP A 164 -8.18 6.06 -0.35
C TRP A 164 -7.89 7.13 0.69
N TRP A 165 -7.88 8.40 0.28
CA TRP A 165 -7.74 9.54 1.19
C TRP A 165 -8.87 9.61 2.21
N LEU A 166 -10.12 9.53 1.77
CA LEU A 166 -11.27 9.59 2.69
C LEU A 166 -11.25 8.45 3.71
N LYS A 167 -10.89 7.24 3.28
CA LYS A 167 -10.72 6.09 4.19
C LYS A 167 -9.58 6.32 5.17
N ALA A 168 -8.41 6.72 4.68
CA ALA A 168 -7.24 6.98 5.52
C ALA A 168 -7.46 8.11 6.55
N LEU A 169 -8.38 9.04 6.27
CA LEU A 169 -8.77 10.13 7.18
C LEU A 169 -9.91 9.76 8.14
N GLY A 170 -10.60 8.63 7.93
CA GLY A 170 -11.66 8.16 8.80
C GLY A 170 -11.12 7.71 10.16
N ASP A 171 -11.96 7.79 11.20
CA ASP A 171 -11.57 7.46 12.58
C ASP A 171 -11.02 6.04 12.76
N GLU A 172 -11.42 5.10 11.90
CA GLU A 172 -10.98 3.71 11.92
C GLU A 172 -9.54 3.51 11.42
N GLU A 173 -9.02 4.41 10.59
CA GLU A 173 -7.76 4.23 9.86
C GLU A 173 -6.72 5.33 10.10
N ILE A 174 -7.16 6.50 10.54
CA ILE A 174 -6.28 7.67 10.72
C ILE A 174 -5.10 7.35 11.65
N GLY A 175 -3.89 7.74 11.24
CA GLY A 175 -2.65 7.44 11.95
C GLY A 175 -2.12 6.02 11.77
N ARG A 176 -2.77 5.15 10.99
CA ARG A 176 -2.32 3.76 10.74
C ARG A 176 -1.55 3.56 9.43
N GLY A 177 -1.18 4.65 8.72
CA GLY A 177 -0.43 4.55 7.46
C GLY A 177 -1.23 3.98 6.27
N ARG A 178 -2.56 3.86 6.35
CA ARG A 178 -3.38 3.15 5.36
C ARG A 178 -3.36 3.72 3.95
N LEU A 179 -2.99 4.99 3.77
CA LEU A 179 -2.78 5.55 2.43
C LEU A 179 -1.56 4.90 1.76
N ALA A 180 -0.45 4.80 2.50
CA ALA A 180 0.78 4.17 2.04
C ALA A 180 0.57 2.65 1.81
N ASP A 181 -0.14 1.97 2.72
CA ASP A 181 -0.48 0.54 2.56
C ASP A 181 -1.22 0.27 1.25
N ARG A 182 -2.22 1.09 0.91
CA ARG A 182 -2.97 0.97 -0.34
C ARG A 182 -2.11 1.25 -1.56
N TYR A 183 -1.26 2.27 -1.49
CA TYR A 183 -0.31 2.57 -2.55
C TYR A 183 0.61 1.37 -2.80
N ARG A 184 1.19 0.81 -1.74
CA ARG A 184 2.02 -0.40 -1.83
C ARG A 184 1.28 -1.58 -2.43
N THR A 185 0.08 -1.86 -1.92
CA THR A 185 -0.72 -3.04 -2.30
C THR A 185 -1.23 -2.97 -3.73
N HIS A 186 -1.65 -1.80 -4.19
CA HIS A 186 -2.33 -1.63 -5.47
C HIS A 186 -1.45 -1.01 -6.56
N VAL A 187 -0.27 -0.48 -6.21
CA VAL A 187 0.65 0.15 -7.16
C VAL A 187 1.98 -0.58 -7.14
N GLU A 188 2.79 -0.42 -6.07
CA GLU A 188 4.18 -0.91 -6.03
C GLU A 188 4.28 -2.42 -6.20
N VAL A 189 3.42 -3.19 -5.51
CA VAL A 189 3.43 -4.65 -5.59
C VAL A 189 3.03 -5.15 -6.99
N PRO A 190 1.90 -4.72 -7.58
CA PRO A 190 1.52 -5.14 -8.93
C PRO A 190 2.55 -4.78 -10.01
N THR A 191 3.23 -3.65 -9.88
CA THR A 191 4.15 -3.12 -10.91
C THR A 191 5.60 -3.50 -10.70
N PHE A 192 5.93 -4.15 -9.59
CA PHE A 192 7.27 -4.64 -9.31
C PHE A 192 7.75 -5.60 -10.40
N ASP A 193 8.86 -5.26 -11.06
CA ASP A 193 9.47 -6.10 -12.10
C ASP A 193 10.25 -7.25 -11.47
N ALA A 194 9.51 -8.26 -11.03
CA ALA A 194 10.05 -9.45 -10.39
C ALA A 194 10.96 -10.26 -11.33
N ALA A 195 10.83 -10.11 -12.64
CA ALA A 195 11.64 -10.83 -13.63
C ALA A 195 13.09 -10.31 -13.67
N ARG A 196 13.32 -9.05 -13.30
CA ARG A 196 14.65 -8.43 -13.18
C ARG A 196 15.44 -8.89 -11.95
N LEU A 197 14.81 -9.56 -10.99
CA LEU A 197 15.55 -10.09 -9.85
C LEU A 197 16.62 -11.09 -10.31
N PRO A 198 17.83 -11.05 -9.72
CA PRO A 198 18.86 -12.02 -10.02
C PRO A 198 18.41 -13.44 -9.68
N VAL A 199 18.79 -14.41 -10.52
CA VAL A 199 18.58 -15.83 -10.22
C VAL A 199 19.56 -16.25 -9.13
N ILE A 200 19.05 -16.83 -8.05
CA ILE A 200 19.84 -17.42 -6.97
C ILE A 200 20.30 -18.82 -7.38
N ALA A 201 19.38 -19.65 -7.84
CA ALA A 201 19.62 -21.04 -8.26
C ALA A 201 18.54 -21.49 -9.26
N PRO A 202 18.73 -22.63 -9.96
CA PRO A 202 17.66 -23.26 -10.74
C PRO A 202 16.40 -23.54 -9.89
N ASP A 203 15.21 -23.38 -10.46
CA ASP A 203 13.94 -23.53 -9.74
C ASP A 203 13.57 -24.97 -9.39
N ASP A 204 14.12 -25.94 -10.12
CA ASP A 204 14.00 -27.37 -9.84
C ASP A 204 14.91 -27.87 -8.71
N ARG A 205 15.78 -26.99 -8.17
CA ARG A 205 16.68 -27.34 -7.07
C ARG A 205 15.90 -27.66 -5.81
N ARG A 206 16.02 -28.91 -5.34
CA ARG A 206 15.40 -29.36 -4.09
C ARG A 206 16.22 -28.95 -2.87
N ILE A 207 15.59 -28.20 -1.97
CA ILE A 207 16.14 -27.88 -0.66
C ILE A 207 15.38 -28.71 0.38
N PRO A 208 16.05 -29.62 1.12
CA PRO A 208 15.37 -30.49 2.08
C PRO A 208 14.71 -29.70 3.23
N ARG A 209 13.62 -30.24 3.78
CA ARG A 209 12.99 -29.71 5.00
C ARG A 209 13.96 -29.74 6.18
N LEU A 210 14.00 -28.66 6.95
CA LEU A 210 14.78 -28.57 8.19
C LEU A 210 13.89 -28.90 9.40
N ALA A 211 14.13 -30.04 10.04
CA ALA A 211 13.32 -30.52 11.16
C ALA A 211 13.71 -29.92 12.52
N LYS A 212 15.00 -29.69 12.76
CA LYS A 212 15.51 -29.05 13.99
C LYS A 212 15.91 -27.64 13.66
N VAL A 213 15.01 -26.69 13.88
CA VAL A 213 15.19 -25.30 13.45
C VAL A 213 15.81 -24.48 14.57
N ARG A 214 17.06 -24.07 14.34
CA ARG A 214 17.80 -23.04 15.08
C ARG A 214 18.51 -22.13 14.08
N TYR A 215 18.88 -20.93 14.49
CA TYR A 215 19.56 -19.99 13.60
C TYR A 215 20.85 -20.58 13.00
N ASP A 216 21.69 -21.22 13.82
CA ASP A 216 22.94 -21.85 13.37
C ASP A 216 22.71 -22.98 12.37
N THR A 217 21.70 -23.82 12.62
CA THR A 217 21.32 -24.92 11.74
C THR A 217 20.72 -24.41 10.43
N LEU A 218 19.91 -23.35 10.45
CA LEU A 218 19.38 -22.71 9.25
C LEU A 218 20.53 -22.21 8.38
N TYR A 219 21.47 -21.48 8.98
CA TYR A 219 22.60 -20.93 8.25
C TYR A 219 23.44 -22.03 7.59
N LYS A 220 23.78 -23.10 8.33
CA LYS A 220 24.49 -24.27 7.80
C LYS A 220 23.70 -24.97 6.68
N HIS A 221 22.39 -25.09 6.85
CA HIS A 221 21.49 -25.71 5.87
C HIS A 221 21.46 -24.94 4.55
N LEU A 222 21.29 -23.61 4.60
CA LEU A 222 21.34 -22.76 3.42
C LEU A 222 22.71 -22.81 2.75
N ARG A 223 23.81 -22.81 3.50
CA ARG A 223 25.16 -22.95 2.93
C ARG A 223 25.38 -24.28 2.21
N ALA A 224 24.79 -25.37 2.70
CA ALA A 224 24.93 -26.69 2.09
C ALA A 224 24.07 -26.87 0.83
N HIS A 225 22.87 -26.28 0.79
CA HIS A 225 21.88 -26.54 -0.26
C HIS A 225 21.65 -25.37 -1.22
N LEU A 226 22.07 -24.15 -0.85
CA LEU A 226 21.94 -22.93 -1.63
C LEU A 226 23.16 -22.00 -1.41
N PRO A 227 24.38 -22.45 -1.74
CA PRO A 227 25.61 -21.70 -1.48
C PRO A 227 25.68 -20.33 -2.18
N GLU A 228 24.91 -20.13 -3.25
CA GLU A 228 24.78 -18.86 -3.99
C GLU A 228 24.15 -17.76 -3.13
N LEU A 229 23.28 -18.13 -2.18
CA LEU A 229 22.73 -17.20 -1.19
C LEU A 229 23.76 -16.95 -0.09
N LYS A 230 24.55 -15.90 -0.26
CA LYS A 230 25.72 -15.62 0.61
C LYS A 230 25.35 -15.11 2.00
N THR A 231 24.17 -14.52 2.16
CA THR A 231 23.70 -13.93 3.41
C THR A 231 22.18 -14.03 3.51
N VAL A 232 21.67 -14.07 4.74
CA VAL A 232 20.23 -13.93 5.00
C VAL A 232 19.79 -12.47 5.09
N GLY A 233 20.72 -11.51 5.07
CA GLY A 233 20.43 -10.06 5.17
C GLY A 233 20.44 -9.54 6.61
N GLU A 234 20.63 -8.23 6.77
CA GLU A 234 20.72 -7.57 8.08
C GLU A 234 19.36 -7.47 8.80
N ASP A 235 18.28 -7.33 8.02
CA ASP A 235 16.91 -7.22 8.52
C ASP A 235 16.24 -8.57 8.79
N PHE A 236 16.95 -9.68 8.55
CA PHE A 236 16.47 -11.01 8.96
C PHE A 236 16.41 -11.09 10.49
N PRO A 237 15.44 -11.82 11.09
CA PRO A 237 15.37 -11.94 12.55
C PRO A 237 16.72 -12.32 13.18
N SER A 238 17.10 -11.61 14.25
CA SER A 238 18.32 -11.92 15.00
C SER A 238 18.29 -13.37 15.51
N PRO A 239 19.44 -13.97 15.84
CA PRO A 239 19.48 -15.33 16.39
C PRO A 239 18.55 -15.52 17.59
N GLU A 240 18.54 -14.56 18.51
CA GLU A 240 17.70 -14.59 19.71
C GLU A 240 16.22 -14.54 19.33
N ARG A 241 15.85 -13.61 18.45
CA ARG A 241 14.46 -13.45 18.01
C ARG A 241 13.97 -14.65 17.19
N PHE A 242 14.85 -15.26 16.41
CA PHE A 242 14.55 -16.45 15.61
C PHE A 242 14.36 -17.68 16.49
N GLU A 243 15.12 -17.80 17.58
CA GLU A 243 14.94 -18.87 18.58
C GLU A 243 13.64 -18.70 19.37
N GLU A 244 13.28 -17.46 19.76
CA GLU A 244 12.01 -17.16 20.43
C GLU A 244 10.78 -17.61 19.63
N MET A 245 10.85 -17.59 18.29
CA MET A 245 9.75 -18.04 17.42
C MET A 245 9.46 -19.56 17.56
N ALA A 246 10.41 -20.35 18.05
CA ALA A 246 10.23 -21.78 18.36
C ALA A 246 9.64 -22.62 17.18
N PHE A 247 10.25 -22.51 16.00
CA PHE A 247 9.83 -23.24 14.81
C PHE A 247 9.90 -24.76 14.99
N LYS A 248 8.80 -25.45 14.69
CA LYS A 248 8.75 -26.93 14.70
C LYS A 248 9.50 -27.56 13.54
N SER A 249 9.46 -26.88 12.40
CA SER A 249 10.18 -27.24 11.18
C SER A 249 10.12 -26.07 10.20
N MET A 250 11.02 -26.08 9.22
CA MET A 250 11.02 -25.10 8.16
C MET A 250 11.20 -25.76 6.79
N GLU A 251 10.44 -25.26 5.83
CA GLU A 251 10.43 -25.69 4.44
C GLU A 251 10.82 -24.53 3.53
N PHE A 252 11.23 -24.89 2.31
CA PHE A 252 11.94 -24.00 1.40
C PHE A 252 11.38 -24.15 -0.01
N VAL A 253 11.04 -23.04 -0.64
CA VAL A 253 10.52 -23.02 -2.00
C VAL A 253 11.24 -21.95 -2.80
N LEU A 254 11.80 -22.32 -3.96
CA LEU A 254 12.35 -21.38 -4.92
C LEU A 254 11.23 -20.87 -5.82
N LEU A 255 11.14 -19.54 -5.94
CA LEU A 255 10.05 -18.83 -6.61
C LEU A 255 10.58 -18.09 -7.84
N GLY A 256 9.71 -17.88 -8.83
CA GLY A 256 10.01 -17.00 -9.97
C GLY A 256 11.21 -17.47 -10.81
N GLY A 257 11.34 -18.78 -11.06
CA GLY A 257 12.52 -19.33 -11.74
C GLY A 257 13.78 -19.22 -10.87
N GLY A 258 13.62 -19.34 -9.55
CA GLY A 258 14.70 -19.33 -8.56
C GLY A 258 15.30 -17.97 -8.23
N ARG A 259 14.53 -16.89 -8.39
CA ARG A 259 14.92 -15.50 -8.07
C ARG A 259 14.71 -15.10 -6.62
N MET A 260 13.90 -15.88 -5.92
CA MET A 260 13.49 -15.60 -4.56
C MET A 260 13.33 -16.93 -3.82
N LEU A 261 13.88 -17.00 -2.62
CA LEU A 261 13.68 -18.11 -1.70
C LEU A 261 12.56 -17.74 -0.72
N LEU A 262 11.51 -18.56 -0.67
CA LEU A 262 10.54 -18.54 0.41
C LEU A 262 10.92 -19.58 1.45
N LEU A 263 11.09 -19.14 2.69
CA LEU A 263 11.15 -20.01 3.85
C LEU A 263 9.80 -19.93 4.54
N HIS A 264 9.22 -21.07 4.91
CA HIS A 264 8.01 -21.08 5.70
C HIS A 264 8.08 -22.11 6.84
N GLY A 265 7.69 -21.67 8.04
CA GLY A 265 7.77 -22.47 9.25
C GLY A 265 6.57 -22.25 10.17
N ALA A 266 6.08 -23.35 10.75
CA ALA A 266 5.02 -23.31 11.75
C ALA A 266 5.60 -23.17 13.16
N THR A 267 4.94 -22.36 13.97
CA THR A 267 5.18 -22.18 15.41
C THR A 267 3.99 -22.74 16.18
N ALA A 268 3.90 -22.46 17.49
CA ALA A 268 2.71 -22.80 18.27
C ALA A 268 1.51 -21.88 17.97
N GLU A 269 1.78 -20.65 17.50
CA GLU A 269 0.77 -19.59 17.38
C GLU A 269 0.40 -19.28 15.92
N GLY A 270 1.21 -19.74 14.96
CA GLY A 270 0.92 -19.51 13.56
C GLY A 270 2.00 -19.97 12.61
N VAL A 271 2.00 -19.38 11.42
CA VAL A 271 2.95 -19.66 10.33
C VAL A 271 3.68 -18.38 9.97
N HIS A 272 5.00 -18.46 9.94
CA HIS A 272 5.85 -17.38 9.42
C HIS A 272 6.34 -17.73 8.03
N LEU A 273 6.35 -16.72 7.17
CA LEU A 273 6.93 -16.76 5.84
C LEU A 273 8.03 -15.70 5.77
N PHE A 274 9.17 -16.03 5.18
CA PHE A 274 10.30 -15.12 4.93
C PHE A 274 10.71 -15.20 3.47
N TRP A 275 10.82 -14.05 2.81
CA TRP A 275 11.27 -13.94 1.42
C TRP A 275 12.70 -13.41 1.39
N LEU A 276 13.58 -14.13 0.71
CA LEU A 276 14.98 -13.76 0.53
C LEU A 276 15.31 -13.68 -0.97
N ASP A 277 15.79 -12.53 -1.41
CA ASP A 277 16.40 -12.37 -2.74
C ASP A 277 17.90 -12.71 -2.68
N ALA A 278 18.62 -12.55 -3.80
CA ALA A 278 20.07 -12.79 -3.84
C ALA A 278 20.91 -11.94 -2.86
N ARG A 279 20.35 -10.84 -2.33
CA ARG A 279 20.99 -9.95 -1.33
C ARG A 279 20.57 -10.28 0.10
N GLY A 280 19.59 -11.15 0.30
CA GLY A 280 19.09 -11.56 1.61
C GLY A 280 17.63 -11.19 1.82
N PHE A 281 17.26 -10.94 3.08
CA PHE A 281 15.88 -10.71 3.51
C PHE A 281 15.23 -9.52 2.82
N VAL A 282 14.00 -9.73 2.36
CA VAL A 282 13.18 -8.73 1.69
C VAL A 282 11.96 -8.38 2.53
N LYS A 283 11.26 -9.40 3.05
CA LYS A 283 10.02 -9.24 3.81
C LYS A 283 9.62 -10.52 4.53
N SER A 284 8.69 -10.38 5.47
CA SER A 284 8.04 -11.50 6.14
C SER A 284 6.53 -11.31 6.20
N ALA A 285 5.82 -12.42 6.41
CA ALA A 285 4.40 -12.45 6.71
C ALA A 285 4.14 -13.41 7.86
N TYR A 286 3.14 -13.10 8.68
CA TYR A 286 2.70 -13.95 9.78
C TYR A 286 1.20 -14.18 9.67
N TYR A 287 0.81 -15.45 9.69
CA TYR A 287 -0.59 -15.87 9.73
C TYR A 287 -0.85 -16.57 11.06
N PRO A 288 -1.66 -15.98 11.95
CA PRO A 288 -2.14 -16.68 13.15
C PRO A 288 -2.83 -17.97 12.72
N ALA A 289 -2.46 -19.10 13.32
CA ALA A 289 -3.00 -20.39 12.93
C ALA A 289 -2.95 -21.39 14.08
N ASP A 290 -3.91 -22.31 14.10
CA ASP A 290 -3.87 -23.45 14.98
C ASP A 290 -2.71 -24.37 14.59
N SER A 291 -2.16 -25.09 15.57
CA SER A 291 -1.02 -25.97 15.32
C SER A 291 -1.34 -27.25 14.54
N PHE A 292 -2.63 -27.54 14.35
CA PHE A 292 -3.15 -28.68 13.60
C PHE A 292 -4.52 -28.35 12.97
N PRO A 293 -4.81 -28.77 11.73
CA PRO A 293 -3.92 -29.46 10.76
C PRO A 293 -2.66 -28.66 10.38
N ALA A 294 -1.67 -29.32 9.77
CA ALA A 294 -0.48 -28.62 9.29
C ALA A 294 -0.84 -27.62 8.19
N HIS A 295 -0.15 -26.48 8.16
CA HIS A 295 -0.35 -25.50 7.10
C HIS A 295 0.16 -26.02 5.76
N VAL A 296 -0.39 -25.48 4.68
CA VAL A 296 0.02 -25.82 3.32
C VAL A 296 0.39 -24.55 2.58
N VAL A 297 1.57 -24.54 1.95
CA VAL A 297 1.97 -23.49 1.02
C VAL A 297 1.96 -24.09 -0.38
N GLN A 298 1.12 -23.54 -1.25
CA GLN A 298 1.03 -23.92 -2.66
C GLN A 298 1.58 -22.79 -3.51
N VAL A 299 2.32 -23.13 -4.56
CA VAL A 299 2.82 -22.18 -5.54
C VAL A 299 2.25 -22.53 -6.90
N ASP A 300 1.57 -21.56 -7.52
CA ASP A 300 0.98 -21.69 -8.85
C ASP A 300 1.39 -20.49 -9.71
N GLY A 301 2.37 -20.70 -10.59
CA GLY A 301 2.96 -19.65 -11.43
C GLY A 301 3.48 -18.48 -10.60
N GLN A 302 2.74 -17.36 -10.64
CA GLN A 302 3.10 -16.13 -9.94
C GLN A 302 2.51 -16.03 -8.52
N LYS A 303 1.61 -16.94 -8.15
CA LYS A 303 0.82 -16.87 -6.92
C LYS A 303 1.34 -17.84 -5.87
N ILE A 304 1.31 -17.39 -4.63
CA ILE A 304 1.46 -18.21 -3.44
C ILE A 304 0.10 -18.27 -2.76
N ARG A 305 -0.35 -19.48 -2.43
CA ARG A 305 -1.54 -19.73 -1.62
C ARG A 305 -1.11 -20.36 -0.30
N VAL A 306 -1.34 -19.64 0.80
CA VAL A 306 -1.08 -20.09 2.16
C VAL A 306 -2.40 -20.54 2.77
N ILE A 307 -2.49 -21.82 3.14
CA ILE A 307 -3.68 -22.43 3.71
C ILE A 307 -3.38 -22.76 5.17
N VAL A 308 -4.12 -22.15 6.09
CA VAL A 308 -3.93 -22.27 7.54
C VAL A 308 -5.23 -22.59 8.25
N PRO A 309 -5.21 -23.42 9.30
CA PRO A 309 -6.37 -23.55 10.19
C PRO A 309 -6.43 -22.38 11.17
N VAL A 310 -7.60 -21.82 11.38
CA VAL A 310 -7.85 -20.75 12.35
C VAL A 310 -9.15 -21.06 13.08
N ARG A 311 -9.05 -21.36 14.38
CA ARG A 311 -10.19 -21.75 15.22
C ARG A 311 -10.97 -22.94 14.64
N GLY A 312 -10.25 -23.90 14.07
CA GLY A 312 -10.82 -25.10 13.44
C GLY A 312 -11.37 -24.89 12.01
N GLU A 313 -11.38 -23.66 11.49
CA GLU A 313 -11.78 -23.38 10.11
C GLU A 313 -10.56 -23.21 9.21
N THR A 314 -10.65 -23.64 7.94
CA THR A 314 -9.55 -23.45 6.99
C THR A 314 -9.66 -22.09 6.32
N GLN A 315 -8.62 -21.26 6.45
CA GLN A 315 -8.48 -19.99 5.74
C GLN A 315 -7.40 -20.10 4.65
N ALA A 316 -7.63 -19.42 3.52
CA ALA A 316 -6.69 -19.37 2.42
C ALA A 316 -6.33 -17.91 2.10
N HIS A 317 -5.03 -17.62 2.08
CA HIS A 317 -4.47 -16.32 1.72
C HIS A 317 -3.72 -16.46 0.41
N GLU A 318 -4.09 -15.66 -0.60
CA GLU A 318 -3.45 -15.65 -1.91
C GLU A 318 -2.69 -14.34 -2.10
N MET A 319 -1.46 -14.43 -2.61
CA MET A 319 -0.60 -13.27 -2.86
C MET A 319 0.37 -13.54 -4.01
N LEU A 320 0.98 -12.50 -4.56
CA LEU A 320 2.05 -12.65 -5.56
C LEU A 320 3.33 -13.07 -4.86
N TRP A 321 4.19 -13.86 -5.50
CA TRP A 321 5.39 -14.33 -4.80
C TRP A 321 6.38 -13.20 -4.46
N TRP A 322 6.30 -12.04 -5.14
CA TRP A 322 7.05 -10.83 -4.82
C TRP A 322 6.24 -9.83 -3.96
N GLY A 323 4.95 -10.04 -3.76
CA GLY A 323 4.03 -9.11 -3.07
C GLY A 323 3.18 -9.78 -2.00
N ALA A 324 3.33 -9.37 -0.74
CA ALA A 324 2.58 -9.86 0.42
C ALA A 324 2.09 -8.65 1.20
#